data_AF-A0A554LLW0-F1
#
_entry.id   AF-A0A554LLW0-F1
#
_cell.length_a   1.000
_cell.length_b   1.000
_cell.length_c   1.000
_cell.angle_alpha   90.00
_cell.angle_beta   90.00
_cell.angle_gamma   90.00
#
_symmetry.space_group_name_H-M   'P 1'
#
loop_
_entity.id
_entity.type
_entity.pdbx_description
1 polymer ?
#
loop_
_entity_poly.entity_id
_entity_poly.type
_entity_poly.pdbx_seq_one_letter_code
_entity_poly.pdbx_strand_id
1 'polypeptide(L)'
;MTLKEVMISSQFKTQKSKLAIALGRDVAGTAVAIDLESMPHLMVAGATGSGKSVCINSIISAFLFNNSPEDMRLLLIDPKRVELTNYNGIPHLLSPVVIDVDKTISTLKWTVYEMERRYKIFSDSGKRNIASYNELPGPEGKLPYIVVIIDELADLMAVSANEVEASIVRIAQMARATGIHLIVATQRPSVDVLTGLIKANITSRIAFATASNVDSRTILDMSGAEKLLGNGDMLFIGNGLSKPRRIQGCFVSDKEINSLVGFLKNQGEAEYDESILSFRPAKLAGSHGGGSVDDDLYDEAIQVVMNSGQASASLLQRRLRVGYARAARLLDIMEEAGVIGPSNGAKPRDILMNTDQQFGSDNENQHFSKDDRH
;
A
#
# COMPACT_ATOMS: atom_id res chain seq x y z
N MET A 1 26.27 5.21 -18.85
CA MET A 1 25.23 5.49 -19.86
C MET A 1 24.12 6.25 -19.18
N THR A 2 23.68 7.38 -19.74
CA THR A 2 22.68 8.23 -19.06
C THR A 2 21.25 7.75 -19.30
N LEU A 3 20.35 8.04 -18.36
CA LEU A 3 18.91 7.83 -18.52
C LEU A 3 18.37 8.56 -19.77
N LYS A 4 18.82 9.80 -19.98
CA LYS A 4 18.44 10.63 -21.12
C LYS A 4 18.68 9.94 -22.46
N GLU A 5 19.84 9.31 -22.65
CA GLU A 5 20.17 8.60 -23.90
C GLU A 5 19.13 7.51 -24.25
N VAL A 6 18.69 6.74 -23.26
CA VAL A 6 17.70 5.68 -23.48
C VAL A 6 16.33 6.28 -23.74
N MET A 7 15.93 7.30 -22.97
CA MET A 7 14.62 7.93 -23.14
C MET A 7 14.45 8.61 -24.51
N ILE A 8 15.52 9.16 -25.10
CA ILE A 8 15.43 9.78 -26.43
C ILE A 8 15.51 8.76 -27.59
N SER A 9 15.85 7.50 -27.29
CA SER A 9 15.98 6.43 -28.29
C SER A 9 14.64 6.10 -28.95
N SER A 10 14.70 5.54 -30.16
CA SER A 10 13.51 5.03 -30.84
C SER A 10 12.80 3.96 -30.02
N GLN A 11 13.56 3.06 -29.37
CA GLN A 11 13.04 1.93 -28.61
C GLN A 11 12.16 2.38 -27.44
N PHE A 12 12.52 3.50 -26.80
CA PHE A 12 11.70 4.09 -25.74
C PHE A 12 10.56 4.93 -26.30
N LYS A 13 10.83 5.82 -27.28
CA LYS A 13 9.81 6.71 -27.88
C LYS A 13 8.65 5.97 -28.54
N THR A 14 8.86 4.75 -29.03
CA THR A 14 7.78 3.93 -29.60
C THR A 14 6.90 3.26 -28.55
N GLN A 15 7.31 3.24 -27.27
CA GLN A 15 6.48 2.73 -26.18
C GLN A 15 5.34 3.72 -25.94
N LYS A 16 4.10 3.27 -26.15
CA LYS A 16 2.89 4.06 -25.87
C LYS A 16 2.41 3.93 -24.43
N SER A 17 2.98 2.99 -23.67
CA SER A 17 2.60 2.73 -22.28
C SER A 17 2.97 3.89 -21.37
N LYS A 18 2.06 4.19 -20.44
CA LYS A 18 2.30 5.13 -19.33
C LYS A 18 3.36 4.59 -18.36
N LEU A 19 3.56 3.28 -18.33
CA LEU A 19 4.51 2.61 -17.45
C LEU A 19 5.74 2.06 -18.20
N ALA A 20 6.15 2.77 -19.26
CA ALA A 20 7.41 2.51 -19.95
C ALA A 20 8.62 2.80 -19.05
N ILE A 21 9.57 1.88 -19.01
CA ILE A 21 10.81 1.95 -18.24
C ILE A 21 12.00 1.99 -19.20
N ALA A 22 12.85 3.00 -19.04
CA ALA A 22 14.13 3.11 -19.71
C ALA A 22 15.16 2.28 -18.92
N LEU A 23 15.37 1.04 -19.35
CA LEU A 23 16.12 0.06 -18.56
C LEU A 23 17.65 0.21 -18.73
N GLY A 24 18.14 0.34 -19.96
CA GLY A 24 19.57 0.25 -20.18
C GLY A 24 20.01 0.15 -21.64
N ARG A 25 21.21 -0.39 -21.84
CA ARG A 25 21.67 -0.95 -23.12
C ARG A 25 22.01 -2.42 -22.99
N ASP A 26 21.73 -3.20 -24.02
CA ASP A 26 22.21 -4.58 -24.10
C ASP A 26 23.70 -4.66 -24.41
N VAL A 27 24.23 -5.87 -24.45
CA VAL A 27 25.65 -6.15 -24.77
C VAL A 27 26.06 -5.69 -26.17
N ALA A 28 25.12 -5.47 -27.09
CA ALA A 28 25.37 -4.93 -28.42
C ALA A 28 25.32 -3.38 -28.45
N GLY A 29 25.05 -2.75 -27.31
CA GLY A 29 24.93 -1.29 -27.17
C GLY A 29 23.56 -0.74 -27.58
N THR A 30 22.58 -1.60 -27.86
CA THR A 30 21.22 -1.21 -28.26
C THR A 30 20.42 -0.78 -27.03
N ALA A 31 19.73 0.34 -27.12
CA ALA A 31 18.86 0.82 -26.05
C ALA A 31 17.73 -0.19 -25.76
N VAL A 32 17.49 -0.46 -24.49
CA VAL A 32 16.45 -1.37 -24.00
C VAL A 32 15.43 -0.58 -23.21
N ALA A 33 14.20 -0.57 -23.71
CA ALA A 33 13.02 -0.10 -23.00
C ALA A 33 12.10 -1.29 -22.73
N ILE A 34 11.51 -1.32 -21.54
CA ILE A 34 10.54 -2.33 -21.13
C ILE A 34 9.24 -1.64 -20.71
N ASP A 35 8.18 -2.41 -20.51
CA ASP A 35 6.88 -1.88 -20.11
C ASP A 35 6.32 -2.66 -18.91
N LEU A 36 6.13 -1.97 -17.79
CA LEU A 36 5.58 -2.54 -16.57
C LEU A 36 4.10 -2.90 -16.72
N GLU A 37 3.35 -2.30 -17.65
CA GLU A 37 1.94 -2.67 -17.88
C GLU A 37 1.83 -4.09 -18.47
N SER A 38 2.70 -4.41 -19.44
CA SER A 38 2.83 -5.76 -20.01
C SER A 38 3.45 -6.78 -19.03
N MET A 39 4.25 -6.30 -18.09
CA MET A 39 4.96 -7.07 -17.06
C MET A 39 4.57 -6.56 -15.68
N PRO A 40 3.35 -6.90 -15.21
CA PRO A 40 2.59 -6.10 -14.24
C PRO A 40 3.32 -5.84 -12.92
N HIS A 41 4.23 -6.73 -12.54
CA HIS A 41 5.02 -6.61 -11.33
C HIS A 41 6.49 -6.94 -11.62
N LEU A 42 7.39 -6.23 -10.96
CA LEU A 42 8.83 -6.33 -11.16
C LEU A 42 9.55 -6.56 -9.84
N MET A 43 10.44 -7.54 -9.80
CA MET A 43 11.36 -7.77 -8.69
C MET A 43 12.75 -7.24 -9.04
N VAL A 44 13.39 -6.49 -8.14
CA VAL A 44 14.74 -5.93 -8.33
C VAL A 44 15.64 -6.31 -7.16
N ALA A 45 16.63 -7.16 -7.37
CA ALA A 45 17.48 -7.65 -6.30
C ALA A 45 18.96 -7.62 -6.65
N GLY A 46 19.82 -7.49 -5.64
CA GLY A 46 21.28 -7.52 -5.79
C GLY A 46 21.98 -6.96 -4.56
N ALA A 47 23.30 -7.15 -4.47
CA ALA A 47 24.06 -6.70 -3.31
C ALA A 47 24.12 -5.16 -3.19
N THR A 48 24.45 -4.65 -2.01
CA THR A 48 24.72 -3.22 -1.80
C THR A 48 25.80 -2.72 -2.78
N GLY A 49 25.62 -1.53 -3.35
CA GLY A 49 26.55 -0.94 -4.32
C GLY A 49 26.51 -1.53 -5.73
N SER A 50 25.65 -2.52 -6.00
CA SER A 50 25.55 -3.16 -7.32
C SER A 50 24.85 -2.32 -8.40
N GLY A 51 24.11 -1.28 -8.00
CA GLY A 51 23.35 -0.41 -8.91
C GLY A 51 21.82 -0.44 -8.72
N LYS A 52 21.30 -1.23 -7.75
CA LYS A 52 19.87 -1.33 -7.44
C LYS A 52 19.19 0.03 -7.25
N SER A 53 19.70 0.87 -6.35
CA SER A 53 19.07 2.16 -6.01
C SER A 53 19.07 3.13 -7.20
N VAL A 54 20.16 3.17 -7.97
CA VAL A 54 20.25 3.96 -9.21
C VAL A 54 19.22 3.48 -10.25
N CYS A 55 18.98 2.18 -10.33
CA CYS A 55 17.96 1.61 -11.22
C CYS A 55 16.54 2.02 -10.79
N ILE A 56 16.21 1.90 -9.50
CA ILE A 56 14.90 2.33 -8.98
C ILE A 56 14.69 3.81 -9.23
N ASN A 57 15.68 4.65 -8.95
CA ASN A 57 15.63 6.08 -9.24
C ASN A 57 15.50 6.38 -10.74
N SER A 58 16.16 5.60 -11.59
CA SER A 58 16.03 5.72 -13.05
C SER A 58 14.61 5.36 -13.52
N ILE A 59 14.00 4.33 -12.94
CA ILE A 59 12.61 3.93 -13.20
C ILE A 59 11.64 5.04 -12.79
N ILE A 60 11.75 5.53 -11.55
CA ILE A 60 10.91 6.62 -11.04
C ILE A 60 11.05 7.85 -11.92
N SER A 61 12.29 8.25 -12.22
CA SER A 61 12.56 9.40 -13.09
C SER A 61 11.92 9.23 -14.47
N ALA A 62 12.03 8.05 -15.09
CA ALA A 62 11.40 7.77 -16.38
C ALA A 62 9.86 7.91 -16.31
N PHE A 63 9.24 7.43 -15.23
CA PHE A 63 7.80 7.61 -15.02
C PHE A 63 7.41 9.08 -14.87
N LEU A 64 8.16 9.84 -14.08
CA LEU A 64 7.88 11.25 -13.83
C LEU A 64 8.08 12.13 -15.08
N PHE A 65 9.02 11.78 -15.96
CA PHE A 65 9.19 12.48 -17.24
C PHE A 65 8.05 12.21 -18.24
N ASN A 66 7.39 11.06 -18.15
CA ASN A 66 6.40 10.62 -19.14
C ASN A 66 4.94 10.82 -18.72
N ASN A 67 4.66 11.11 -17.44
CA ASN A 67 3.31 11.08 -16.90
C ASN A 67 3.00 12.30 -16.05
N SER A 68 1.77 12.82 -16.18
CA SER A 68 1.18 13.73 -15.20
C SER A 68 0.65 12.96 -13.98
N PRO A 69 0.41 13.64 -12.84
CA PRO A 69 -0.23 13.04 -11.67
C PRO A 69 -1.64 12.48 -11.92
N GLU A 70 -2.33 12.96 -12.97
CA GLU A 70 -3.65 12.45 -13.40
C GLU A 70 -3.54 11.12 -14.14
N ASP A 71 -2.41 10.87 -14.79
CA ASP A 71 -2.14 9.63 -15.53
C ASP A 71 -1.55 8.54 -14.64
N MET A 72 -0.68 8.92 -13.70
CA MET A 72 0.05 7.97 -12.86
C MET A 72 0.36 8.56 -11.48
N ARG A 73 0.14 7.73 -10.46
CA ARG A 73 0.36 8.02 -9.04
C ARG A 73 1.31 7.00 -8.42
N LEU A 74 2.06 7.44 -7.41
CA LEU A 74 3.10 6.67 -6.74
C LEU A 74 2.79 6.44 -5.26
N LEU A 75 3.10 5.23 -4.80
CA LEU A 75 3.25 4.90 -3.39
C LEU A 75 4.68 4.40 -3.18
N LEU A 76 5.46 5.13 -2.39
CA LEU A 76 6.88 4.82 -2.17
C LEU A 76 7.08 4.35 -0.73
N ILE A 77 7.74 3.20 -0.56
CA ILE A 77 8.04 2.59 0.73
C ILE A 77 9.56 2.46 0.85
N ASP A 78 10.14 3.18 1.82
CA ASP A 78 11.57 3.25 2.11
C ASP A 78 11.80 3.13 3.62
N PRO A 79 11.88 1.90 4.16
CA PRO A 79 12.06 1.68 5.60
C PRO A 79 13.42 2.19 6.11
N LYS A 80 14.40 2.39 5.21
CA LYS A 80 15.76 2.85 5.56
C LYS A 80 15.88 4.38 5.56
N ARG A 81 14.94 5.12 4.98
CA ARG A 81 14.94 6.58 4.83
C ARG A 81 16.10 7.15 3.99
N VAL A 82 16.72 6.32 3.15
CA VAL A 82 17.95 6.70 2.44
C VAL A 82 17.68 7.06 0.99
N GLU A 83 16.80 6.33 0.31
CA GLU A 83 16.81 6.25 -1.15
C GLU A 83 15.66 7.04 -1.79
N LEU A 84 14.49 7.11 -1.14
CA LEU A 84 13.26 7.63 -1.77
C LEU A 84 12.68 8.86 -1.06
N THR A 85 13.20 9.25 0.10
CA THR A 85 12.63 10.35 0.92
C THR A 85 12.71 11.72 0.23
N ASN A 86 13.64 11.90 -0.70
CA ASN A 86 13.78 13.12 -1.51
C ASN A 86 12.56 13.38 -2.41
N TYR A 87 11.79 12.35 -2.79
CA TYR A 87 10.58 12.49 -3.61
C TYR A 87 9.38 13.07 -2.85
N ASN A 88 9.42 13.15 -1.52
CA ASN A 88 8.33 13.74 -0.73
C ASN A 88 7.94 15.14 -1.26
N GLY A 89 6.66 15.37 -1.48
CA GLY A 89 6.10 16.64 -1.93
C GLY A 89 5.91 16.75 -3.44
N ILE A 90 6.30 15.76 -4.25
CA ILE A 90 5.90 15.74 -5.66
C ILE A 90 4.39 15.44 -5.79
N PRO A 91 3.70 16.03 -6.78
CA PRO A 91 2.25 15.86 -6.94
C PRO A 91 1.82 14.44 -7.31
N HIS A 92 2.74 13.59 -7.77
CA HIS A 92 2.46 12.20 -8.11
C HIS A 92 2.28 11.29 -6.89
N LEU A 93 2.74 11.68 -5.70
CA LEU A 93 2.61 10.85 -4.50
C LEU A 93 1.16 10.83 -3.98
N LEU A 94 0.67 9.66 -3.60
CA LEU A 94 -0.62 9.50 -2.92
C LEU A 94 -0.51 9.65 -1.40
N SER A 95 0.68 9.42 -0.85
CA SER A 95 1.00 9.61 0.56
C SER A 95 2.48 10.00 0.68
N PRO A 96 2.90 10.57 1.82
CA PRO A 96 4.32 10.69 2.13
C PRO A 96 5.03 9.35 1.99
N VAL A 97 6.32 9.39 1.65
CA VAL A 97 7.17 8.20 1.57
C VAL A 97 7.06 7.44 2.89
N VAL A 98 6.60 6.18 2.79
CA VAL A 98 6.27 5.36 3.93
C VAL A 98 7.54 4.72 4.48
N ILE A 99 7.76 4.90 5.77
CA ILE A 99 8.98 4.44 6.45
C ILE A 99 8.64 3.39 7.50
N ASP A 100 7.53 3.58 8.21
CA ASP A 100 7.13 2.70 9.30
C ASP A 100 6.54 1.40 8.76
N VAL A 101 6.89 0.26 9.37
CA VAL A 101 6.41 -1.06 8.93
C VAL A 101 4.89 -1.15 9.05
N ASP A 102 4.30 -0.67 10.15
CA ASP A 102 2.85 -0.72 10.35
C ASP A 102 2.09 0.08 9.28
N LYS A 103 2.59 1.29 8.95
CA LYS A 103 2.03 2.11 7.87
C LYS A 103 2.23 1.46 6.50
N THR A 104 3.32 0.73 6.32
CA THR A 104 3.56 -0.04 5.09
C THR A 104 2.51 -1.13 4.93
N ILE A 105 2.19 -1.86 6.00
CA ILE A 105 1.13 -2.87 6.00
C ILE A 105 -0.23 -2.22 5.68
N SER A 106 -0.55 -1.09 6.31
CA SER A 106 -1.77 -0.33 5.99
C SER A 106 -1.81 0.10 4.53
N THR A 107 -0.71 0.60 3.98
CA THR A 107 -0.59 1.01 2.57
C THR A 107 -0.80 -0.16 1.61
N LEU A 108 -0.23 -1.33 1.92
CA LEU A 108 -0.43 -2.54 1.11
C LEU A 108 -1.88 -3.04 1.18
N LYS A 109 -2.50 -3.02 2.37
CA LYS A 109 -3.92 -3.36 2.54
C LYS A 109 -4.84 -2.37 1.81
N TRP A 110 -4.53 -1.08 1.85
CA TRP A 110 -5.24 -0.06 1.06
C TRP A 110 -5.10 -0.33 -0.43
N THR A 111 -3.90 -0.72 -0.89
CA THR A 111 -3.66 -1.06 -2.30
C THR A 111 -4.53 -2.24 -2.74
N VAL A 112 -4.70 -3.26 -1.90
CA VAL A 112 -5.64 -4.37 -2.15
C VAL A 112 -7.08 -3.88 -2.19
N TYR A 113 -7.48 -3.00 -1.27
CA TYR A 113 -8.82 -2.42 -1.25
C TYR A 113 -9.11 -1.58 -2.51
N GLU A 114 -8.19 -0.71 -2.92
CA GLU A 114 -8.34 0.10 -4.12
C GLU A 114 -8.38 -0.77 -5.39
N MET A 115 -7.60 -1.86 -5.42
CA MET A 115 -7.73 -2.87 -6.48
C MET A 115 -9.15 -3.43 -6.56
N GLU A 116 -9.73 -3.85 -5.42
CA GLU A 116 -11.10 -4.39 -5.38
C GLU A 116 -12.15 -3.34 -5.72
N ARG A 117 -11.99 -2.10 -5.27
CA ARG A 117 -12.84 -0.95 -5.63
C ARG A 117 -12.83 -0.71 -7.15
N ARG A 118 -11.66 -0.70 -7.79
CA ARG A 118 -11.54 -0.54 -9.24
C ARG A 118 -12.20 -1.68 -10.01
N TYR A 119 -12.07 -2.91 -9.54
CA TYR A 119 -12.79 -4.03 -10.14
C TYR A 119 -14.30 -3.83 -10.12
N LYS A 120 -14.85 -3.35 -9.01
CA LYS A 120 -16.28 -3.02 -8.91
C LYS A 120 -16.67 -1.92 -9.89
N ILE A 121 -15.90 -0.82 -9.94
CA ILE A 121 -16.12 0.28 -10.90
C ILE A 121 -16.13 -0.23 -12.34
N PHE A 122 -15.19 -1.10 -12.70
CA PHE A 122 -15.11 -1.65 -14.06
C PHE A 122 -16.29 -2.57 -14.37
N SER A 123 -16.68 -3.43 -13.42
CA SER A 123 -17.85 -4.29 -13.56
C SER A 123 -19.13 -3.48 -13.77
N ASP A 124 -19.35 -2.46 -12.93
CA ASP A 124 -20.54 -1.59 -12.97
C ASP A 124 -20.60 -0.76 -14.26
N SER A 125 -19.44 -0.45 -14.86
CA SER A 125 -19.33 0.28 -16.13
C SER A 125 -19.15 -0.63 -17.37
N GLY A 126 -19.19 -1.96 -17.20
CA GLY A 126 -19.02 -2.91 -18.30
C GLY A 126 -17.62 -2.91 -18.95
N LYS A 127 -16.60 -2.48 -18.20
CA LYS A 127 -15.21 -2.37 -18.65
C LYS A 127 -14.37 -3.55 -18.16
N ARG A 128 -13.32 -3.89 -18.90
CA ARG A 128 -12.47 -5.07 -18.59
C ARG A 128 -11.20 -4.71 -17.83
N ASN A 129 -10.70 -3.49 -18.04
CA ASN A 129 -9.45 -3.01 -17.48
C ASN A 129 -9.40 -1.47 -17.47
N ILE A 130 -8.39 -0.93 -16.79
CA ILE A 130 -8.17 0.52 -16.65
C ILE A 130 -8.09 1.25 -17.99
N ALA A 131 -7.45 0.67 -19.01
CA ALA A 131 -7.35 1.29 -20.33
C ALA A 131 -8.73 1.47 -20.96
N SER A 132 -9.55 0.41 -21.00
CA SER A 132 -10.92 0.44 -21.53
C SER A 132 -11.86 1.35 -20.73
N TYR A 133 -11.60 1.51 -19.43
CA TYR A 133 -12.33 2.43 -18.56
C TYR A 133 -11.95 3.88 -18.86
N ASN A 134 -10.66 4.19 -18.95
CA ASN A 134 -10.17 5.54 -19.19
C ASN A 134 -10.47 6.09 -20.60
N GLU A 135 -10.80 5.23 -21.57
CA GLU A 135 -11.30 5.65 -22.89
C GLU A 135 -12.68 6.32 -22.82
N LEU A 136 -13.54 5.85 -21.90
CA LEU A 136 -14.85 6.45 -21.64
C LEU A 136 -15.14 6.34 -20.13
N PRO A 137 -14.60 7.28 -19.32
CA PRO A 137 -14.69 7.19 -17.87
C PRO A 137 -16.13 7.28 -17.37
N GLY A 138 -16.37 6.62 -16.24
CA GLY A 138 -17.64 6.71 -15.51
C GLY A 138 -17.71 7.96 -14.62
N PRO A 139 -18.66 7.98 -13.67
CA PRO A 139 -18.84 9.09 -12.72
C PRO A 139 -17.60 9.39 -11.86
N GLU A 140 -16.77 8.38 -11.60
CA GLU A 140 -15.51 8.51 -10.84
C GLU A 140 -14.40 9.25 -11.63
N GLY A 141 -14.65 9.61 -12.90
CA GLY A 141 -13.66 10.23 -13.77
C GLY A 141 -12.56 9.26 -14.18
N LYS A 142 -11.49 9.79 -14.80
CA LYS A 142 -10.35 8.98 -15.23
C LYS A 142 -9.57 8.48 -14.00
N LEU A 143 -9.19 7.21 -13.99
CA LEU A 143 -8.39 6.64 -12.91
C LEU A 143 -6.91 6.61 -13.29
N PRO A 144 -5.99 7.11 -12.43
CA PRO A 144 -4.55 7.03 -12.68
C PRO A 144 -4.06 5.60 -12.50
N TYR A 145 -3.00 5.23 -13.23
CA TYR A 145 -2.21 4.05 -12.87
C TYR A 145 -1.56 4.27 -11.50
N ILE A 146 -1.45 3.24 -10.66
CA ILE A 146 -0.75 3.32 -9.37
C ILE A 146 0.46 2.41 -9.42
N VAL A 147 1.64 2.94 -9.14
CA VAL A 147 2.85 2.13 -8.97
C VAL A 147 3.29 2.17 -7.51
N VAL A 148 3.28 1.00 -6.89
CA VAL A 148 3.78 0.78 -5.53
C VAL A 148 5.23 0.33 -5.62
N ILE A 149 6.15 1.06 -4.98
CA ILE A 149 7.58 0.76 -4.99
C ILE A 149 8.07 0.52 -3.57
N ILE A 150 8.63 -0.67 -3.33
CA ILE A 150 9.22 -1.06 -2.05
C ILE A 150 10.73 -1.15 -2.25
N ASP A 151 11.52 -0.27 -1.61
CA ASP A 151 12.97 -0.27 -1.80
C ASP A 151 13.67 -1.47 -1.15
N GLU A 152 13.22 -1.88 0.04
CA GLU A 152 13.80 -2.99 0.78
C GLU A 152 12.72 -3.86 1.42
N LEU A 153 12.32 -4.91 0.71
CA LEU A 153 11.35 -5.88 1.18
C LEU A 153 11.83 -6.61 2.45
N ALA A 154 13.14 -6.87 2.56
CA ALA A 154 13.67 -7.69 3.64
C ALA A 154 13.41 -7.09 5.04
N ASP A 155 13.39 -5.76 5.17
CA ASP A 155 13.07 -5.11 6.44
C ASP A 155 11.60 -5.34 6.84
N LEU A 156 10.71 -5.38 5.86
CA LEU A 156 9.29 -5.65 6.09
C LEU A 156 9.05 -7.12 6.46
N MET A 157 9.72 -8.04 5.75
CA MET A 157 9.61 -9.48 5.98
C MET A 157 10.14 -9.89 7.36
N ALA A 158 11.20 -9.22 7.84
CA ALA A 158 11.77 -9.49 9.15
C ALA A 158 10.80 -9.21 10.32
N VAL A 159 9.83 -8.33 10.12
CA VAL A 159 8.87 -7.90 11.16
C VAL A 159 7.49 -8.51 10.95
N SER A 160 7.00 -8.58 9.71
CA SER A 160 5.62 -9.00 9.43
C SER A 160 5.48 -9.74 8.09
N ALA A 161 6.33 -10.76 7.88
CA ALA A 161 6.36 -11.57 6.66
C ALA A 161 4.96 -12.00 6.17
N ASN A 162 4.14 -12.58 7.05
CA ASN A 162 2.84 -13.14 6.66
C ASN A 162 1.90 -12.09 6.05
N GLU A 163 1.80 -10.91 6.64
CA GLU A 163 0.88 -9.86 6.17
C GLU A 163 1.40 -9.19 4.89
N VAL A 164 2.71 -8.96 4.83
CA VAL A 164 3.38 -8.36 3.67
C VAL A 164 3.31 -9.30 2.48
N GLU A 165 3.68 -10.58 2.65
CA GLU A 165 3.60 -11.60 1.61
C GLU A 165 2.17 -11.79 1.10
N ALA A 166 1.19 -11.91 2.00
CA ALA A 166 -0.21 -12.07 1.62
C ALA A 166 -0.70 -10.90 0.75
N SER A 167 -0.34 -9.67 1.10
CA SER A 167 -0.73 -8.48 0.34
C SER A 167 -0.01 -8.42 -1.02
N ILE A 168 1.30 -8.68 -1.04
CA ILE A 168 2.10 -8.71 -2.29
C ILE A 168 1.55 -9.76 -3.25
N VAL A 169 1.27 -10.98 -2.77
CA VAL A 169 0.71 -12.07 -3.58
C VAL A 169 -0.67 -11.69 -4.12
N ARG A 170 -1.56 -11.15 -3.27
CA ARG A 170 -2.90 -10.73 -3.68
C ARG A 170 -2.87 -9.65 -4.76
N ILE A 171 -2.02 -8.63 -4.59
CA ILE A 171 -1.80 -7.59 -5.60
C ILE A 171 -1.26 -8.24 -6.88
N ALA A 172 -0.19 -9.04 -6.77
CA ALA A 172 0.49 -9.60 -7.93
C ALA A 172 -0.41 -10.52 -8.79
N GLN A 173 -1.43 -11.14 -8.18
CA GLN A 173 -2.38 -12.00 -8.88
C GLN A 173 -3.45 -11.25 -9.66
N MET A 174 -3.89 -10.08 -9.18
CA MET A 174 -5.16 -9.48 -9.63
C MET A 174 -5.02 -8.01 -10.07
N ALA A 175 -3.93 -7.33 -9.73
CA ALA A 175 -3.82 -5.88 -9.91
C ALA A 175 -3.59 -5.43 -11.37
N ARG A 176 -3.16 -6.34 -12.26
CA ARG A 176 -2.85 -6.01 -13.67
C ARG A 176 -3.99 -5.28 -14.37
N ALA A 177 -5.22 -5.77 -14.24
CA ALA A 177 -6.36 -5.18 -14.95
C ALA A 177 -6.76 -3.82 -14.35
N THR A 178 -6.48 -3.60 -13.06
CA THR A 178 -6.83 -2.39 -12.30
C THR A 178 -5.86 -1.24 -12.49
N GLY A 179 -4.76 -1.46 -13.21
CA GLY A 179 -3.70 -0.48 -13.41
C GLY A 179 -2.87 -0.24 -12.16
N ILE A 180 -2.84 -1.21 -11.25
CA ILE A 180 -2.01 -1.18 -10.04
C ILE A 180 -0.82 -2.12 -10.28
N HIS A 181 0.39 -1.59 -10.10
CA HIS A 181 1.63 -2.27 -10.41
C HIS A 181 2.57 -2.23 -9.21
N LEU A 182 3.43 -3.25 -9.10
CA LEU A 182 4.30 -3.41 -7.94
C LEU A 182 5.75 -3.54 -8.40
N ILE A 183 6.64 -2.75 -7.82
CA ILE A 183 8.09 -2.92 -7.95
C ILE A 183 8.62 -3.22 -6.55
N VAL A 184 9.12 -4.43 -6.36
CA VAL A 184 9.67 -4.87 -5.08
C VAL A 184 11.16 -5.02 -5.19
N ALA A 185 11.90 -4.39 -4.30
CA ALA A 185 13.34 -4.47 -4.29
C ALA A 185 13.90 -5.02 -2.98
N THR A 186 15.08 -5.63 -3.04
CA THR A 186 15.79 -6.15 -1.85
C THR A 186 17.29 -6.19 -2.08
N GLN A 187 18.06 -5.91 -1.03
CA GLN A 187 19.51 -6.16 -1.03
C GLN A 187 19.89 -7.52 -0.44
N ARG A 188 18.92 -8.21 0.17
CA ARG A 188 19.07 -9.53 0.80
C ARG A 188 18.31 -10.57 -0.02
N PRO A 189 18.92 -11.15 -1.06
CA PRO A 189 18.30 -12.18 -1.90
C PRO A 189 18.33 -13.55 -1.21
N SER A 190 17.68 -13.66 -0.04
CA SER A 190 17.48 -14.93 0.67
C SER A 190 16.10 -15.52 0.38
N VAL A 191 15.95 -16.82 0.62
CA VAL A 191 14.68 -17.56 0.41
C VAL A 191 13.57 -17.04 1.33
N ASP A 192 13.93 -16.57 2.53
CA ASP A 192 12.97 -16.03 3.50
C ASP A 192 12.41 -14.66 3.08
N VAL A 193 13.13 -13.92 2.25
CA VAL A 193 12.69 -12.64 1.68
C VAL A 193 12.02 -12.85 0.34
N LEU A 194 12.63 -13.64 -0.54
CA LEU A 194 12.16 -13.95 -1.89
C LEU A 194 11.54 -15.35 -1.91
N THR A 195 10.43 -15.49 -1.22
CA THR A 195 9.73 -16.76 -1.06
C THR A 195 9.23 -17.31 -2.39
N GLY A 196 8.87 -18.60 -2.39
CA GLY A 196 8.28 -19.24 -3.57
C GLY A 196 6.98 -18.57 -4.04
N LEU A 197 6.15 -18.10 -3.10
CA LEU A 197 4.89 -17.44 -3.42
C LEU A 197 5.10 -16.08 -4.09
N ILE A 198 6.04 -15.27 -3.60
CA ILE A 198 6.37 -13.98 -4.24
C ILE A 198 6.92 -14.24 -5.65
N LYS A 199 7.85 -15.18 -5.81
CA LYS A 199 8.45 -15.51 -7.11
C LYS A 199 7.44 -16.07 -8.11
N ALA A 200 6.46 -16.85 -7.65
CA ALA A 200 5.43 -17.42 -8.50
C ALA A 200 4.50 -16.35 -9.10
N ASN A 201 4.31 -15.20 -8.43
CA ASN A 201 3.42 -14.14 -8.87
C ASN A 201 4.16 -12.93 -9.47
N ILE A 202 5.45 -12.74 -9.15
CA ILE A 202 6.32 -11.71 -9.75
C ILE A 202 7.35 -12.38 -10.65
N THR A 203 6.95 -12.58 -11.91
CA THR A 203 7.73 -13.32 -12.92
C THR A 203 8.78 -12.49 -13.64
N SER A 204 8.63 -11.16 -13.67
CA SER A 204 9.63 -10.26 -14.25
C SER A 204 10.64 -9.83 -13.19
N ARG A 205 11.93 -10.01 -13.47
CA ARG A 205 13.02 -9.90 -12.49
C ARG A 205 14.24 -9.21 -13.06
N ILE A 206 14.85 -8.35 -12.24
CA ILE A 206 16.16 -7.77 -12.46
C ILE A 206 17.07 -8.26 -11.33
N ALA A 207 18.16 -8.92 -11.70
CA ALA A 207 19.24 -9.25 -10.79
C ALA A 207 20.47 -8.39 -11.12
N PHE A 208 20.88 -7.55 -10.17
CA PHE A 208 22.19 -6.93 -10.15
C PHE A 208 23.23 -7.90 -9.58
N ALA A 209 24.50 -7.47 -9.58
CA ALA A 209 25.59 -8.27 -9.03
C ALA A 209 25.29 -8.81 -7.63
N THR A 210 25.46 -10.12 -7.44
CA THR A 210 25.27 -10.82 -6.18
C THR A 210 26.57 -11.37 -5.63
N ALA A 211 26.64 -11.62 -4.32
CA ALA A 211 27.83 -12.16 -3.67
C ALA A 211 28.09 -13.63 -4.01
N SER A 212 27.04 -14.40 -4.25
CA SER A 212 27.14 -15.84 -4.49
C SER A 212 26.21 -16.36 -5.58
N ASN A 213 26.52 -17.58 -6.05
CA ASN A 213 25.68 -18.35 -6.95
C ASN A 213 24.32 -18.70 -6.35
N VAL A 214 24.26 -18.89 -5.02
CA VAL A 214 23.04 -19.18 -4.28
C VAL A 214 22.10 -17.97 -4.37
N ASP A 215 22.62 -16.77 -4.14
CA ASP A 215 21.86 -15.52 -4.25
C ASP A 215 21.32 -15.32 -5.68
N SER A 216 22.13 -15.58 -6.70
CA SER A 216 21.69 -15.52 -8.10
C SER A 216 20.51 -16.45 -8.34
N ARG A 217 20.57 -17.68 -7.83
CA ARG A 217 19.49 -18.67 -7.97
C ARG A 217 18.26 -18.29 -7.17
N THR A 218 18.41 -17.63 -6.02
CA THR A 218 17.27 -17.12 -5.27
C THR A 218 16.47 -16.13 -6.13
N ILE A 219 17.14 -15.23 -6.84
CA ILE A 219 16.49 -14.18 -7.66
C ILE A 219 16.00 -14.73 -9.01
N LEU A 220 16.87 -15.38 -9.79
CA LEU A 220 16.62 -15.73 -11.19
C LEU A 220 16.20 -17.18 -11.41
N ASP A 221 16.20 -18.01 -10.36
CA ASP A 221 16.13 -19.48 -10.47
C ASP A 221 17.28 -20.08 -11.31
N MET A 222 18.31 -19.27 -11.56
CA MET A 222 19.46 -19.58 -12.39
C MET A 222 20.73 -18.90 -11.86
N SER A 223 21.89 -19.43 -12.26
CA SER A 223 23.18 -18.81 -12.02
C SER A 223 23.48 -17.71 -13.05
N GLY A 224 24.30 -16.73 -12.70
CA GLY A 224 24.80 -15.71 -13.63
C GLY A 224 24.97 -14.33 -13.00
N ALA A 225 24.15 -13.98 -12.01
CA ALA A 225 24.21 -12.66 -11.37
C ALA A 225 25.49 -12.47 -10.54
N GLU A 226 26.07 -13.56 -10.03
CA GLU A 226 27.34 -13.56 -9.30
C GLU A 226 28.56 -13.23 -10.19
N LYS A 227 28.36 -13.20 -11.51
CA LYS A 227 29.41 -12.90 -12.51
C LYS A 227 29.29 -11.49 -13.10
N LEU A 228 28.32 -10.71 -12.63
CA LEU A 228 28.12 -9.33 -13.07
C LEU A 228 29.21 -8.43 -12.49
N LEU A 229 29.47 -7.31 -13.18
CA LEU A 229 30.56 -6.40 -12.85
C LEU A 229 30.20 -5.35 -11.78
N GLY A 230 28.92 -5.30 -11.37
CA GLY A 230 28.39 -4.22 -10.52
C GLY A 230 28.15 -2.94 -11.31
N ASN A 231 28.03 -1.79 -10.61
CA ASN A 231 27.86 -0.46 -11.22
C ASN A 231 26.74 -0.40 -12.28
N GLY A 232 25.61 -1.05 -12.01
CA GLY A 232 24.45 -1.06 -12.91
C GLY A 232 24.42 -2.20 -13.94
N ASP A 233 25.43 -3.07 -13.99
CA ASP A 233 25.38 -4.30 -14.79
C ASP A 233 24.37 -5.28 -14.17
N MET A 234 23.44 -5.77 -14.99
CA MET A 234 22.32 -6.59 -14.53
C MET A 234 21.90 -7.67 -15.53
N LEU A 235 21.19 -8.67 -15.02
CA LEU A 235 20.43 -9.65 -15.78
C LEU A 235 18.93 -9.36 -15.63
N PHE A 236 18.26 -9.21 -16.76
CA PHE A 236 16.81 -9.00 -16.83
C PHE A 236 16.10 -10.22 -17.41
N ILE A 237 15.08 -10.71 -16.72
CA ILE A 237 14.13 -11.71 -17.19
C ILE A 237 12.76 -11.04 -17.25
N GLY A 238 12.19 -10.93 -18.44
CA GLY A 238 10.82 -10.46 -18.65
C GLY A 238 9.85 -11.62 -18.81
N ASN A 239 8.55 -11.32 -18.82
CA ASN A 239 7.51 -12.32 -19.06
C ASN A 239 7.72 -13.08 -20.37
N GLY A 240 7.76 -14.41 -20.30
CA GLY A 240 7.88 -15.30 -21.47
C GLY A 240 9.31 -15.51 -21.98
N LEU A 241 10.33 -14.87 -21.38
CA LEU A 241 11.73 -15.13 -21.72
C LEU A 241 12.26 -16.34 -20.95
N SER A 242 12.83 -17.31 -21.69
CA SER A 242 13.47 -18.49 -21.08
C SER A 242 14.91 -18.25 -20.61
N LYS A 243 15.53 -17.13 -21.03
CA LYS A 243 16.90 -16.77 -20.66
C LYS A 243 17.00 -15.29 -20.30
N PRO A 244 17.81 -14.93 -19.30
CA PRO A 244 18.06 -13.54 -18.95
C PRO A 244 18.81 -12.82 -20.07
N ARG A 245 18.48 -11.54 -20.25
CA ARG A 245 19.24 -10.59 -21.07
C ARG A 245 20.16 -9.79 -20.17
N ARG A 246 21.45 -9.74 -20.52
CA ARG A 246 22.41 -8.88 -19.82
C ARG A 246 22.29 -7.44 -20.32
N ILE A 247 22.18 -6.51 -19.38
CA ILE A 247 21.89 -5.10 -19.65
C ILE A 247 22.76 -4.25 -18.74
N GLN A 248 23.36 -3.20 -19.29
CA GLN A 248 23.95 -2.12 -18.52
C GLN A 248 22.88 -1.08 -18.21
N GLY A 249 22.57 -0.91 -16.93
CA GLY A 249 21.52 -0.01 -16.45
C GLY A 249 21.78 1.46 -16.74
N CYS A 250 20.67 2.22 -16.83
CA CYS A 250 20.71 3.67 -16.84
C CYS A 250 21.38 4.22 -15.58
N PHE A 251 22.12 5.31 -15.76
CA PHE A 251 22.61 6.15 -14.69
C PHE A 251 21.85 7.47 -14.67
N VAL A 252 21.42 7.86 -13.48
CA VAL A 252 20.89 9.18 -13.16
C VAL A 252 21.57 9.63 -11.88
N SER A 253 22.05 10.87 -11.86
CA SER A 253 22.72 11.45 -10.69
C SER A 253 21.71 12.07 -9.72
N ASP A 254 22.08 12.16 -8.44
CA ASP A 254 21.26 12.83 -7.42
C ASP A 254 20.93 14.28 -7.80
N LYS A 255 21.86 14.96 -8.49
CA LYS A 255 21.64 16.32 -9.00
C LYS A 255 20.50 16.35 -10.02
N GLU A 256 20.45 15.39 -10.94
CA GLU A 256 19.38 15.29 -11.93
C GLU A 256 18.05 14.94 -11.25
N ILE A 257 18.05 14.02 -10.29
CA ILE A 257 16.85 13.66 -9.51
C ILE A 257 16.31 14.87 -8.76
N ASN A 258 17.16 15.59 -8.01
CA ASN A 258 16.75 16.76 -7.25
C ASN A 258 16.24 17.90 -8.15
N SER A 259 16.83 18.05 -9.34
CA SER A 259 16.36 19.03 -10.32
C SER A 259 14.97 18.67 -10.85
N LEU A 260 14.72 17.39 -11.14
CA LEU A 260 13.42 16.88 -11.57
C LEU A 260 12.37 17.05 -10.46
N VAL A 261 12.69 16.62 -9.24
CA VAL A 261 11.80 16.78 -8.07
C VAL A 261 11.47 18.24 -7.81
N GLY A 262 12.47 19.14 -7.85
CA GLY A 262 12.27 20.57 -7.66
C GLY A 262 11.38 21.17 -8.76
N PHE A 263 11.57 20.76 -10.01
CA PHE A 263 10.71 21.18 -11.12
C PHE A 263 9.25 20.75 -10.90
N LEU A 264 8.99 19.51 -10.48
CA LEU A 264 7.63 19.01 -10.25
C LEU A 264 6.94 19.68 -9.07
N LYS A 265 7.66 19.91 -7.96
CA LYS A 265 7.14 20.64 -6.79
C LYS A 265 6.71 22.07 -7.12
N ASN A 266 7.39 22.70 -8.07
CA ASN A 266 7.01 24.04 -8.54
C ASN A 266 5.78 24.04 -9.46
N GLN A 267 5.35 22.88 -9.96
CA GLN A 267 4.16 22.77 -10.82
C GLN A 267 2.87 22.50 -10.04
N GLY A 268 2.96 21.93 -8.84
CA GLY A 268 1.80 21.63 -8.01
C GLY A 268 2.20 21.05 -6.67
N GLU A 269 1.32 21.23 -5.68
CA GLU A 269 1.49 20.66 -4.35
C GLU A 269 1.05 19.19 -4.31
N ALA A 270 1.57 18.44 -3.34
CA ALA A 270 1.16 17.07 -3.14
C ALA A 270 -0.15 17.00 -2.34
N GLU A 271 -1.17 16.38 -2.95
CA GLU A 271 -2.43 16.06 -2.28
C GLU A 271 -2.33 14.62 -1.75
N TYR A 272 -2.05 14.51 -0.45
CA TYR A 272 -1.94 13.21 0.21
C TYR A 272 -3.29 12.73 0.75
N ASP A 273 -3.52 11.42 0.63
CA ASP A 273 -4.62 10.71 1.28
C ASP A 273 -4.10 10.03 2.55
N GLU A 274 -4.34 10.66 3.70
CA GLU A 274 -3.96 10.15 5.02
C GLU A 274 -4.68 8.84 5.37
N SER A 275 -5.79 8.51 4.71
CA SER A 275 -6.49 7.24 4.92
C SER A 275 -5.65 6.04 4.48
N ILE A 276 -4.70 6.22 3.56
CA ILE A 276 -3.79 5.18 3.08
C ILE A 276 -2.90 4.68 4.22
N LEU A 277 -2.32 5.60 4.99
CA LEU A 277 -1.36 5.29 6.05
C LEU A 277 -2.02 4.69 7.30
N SER A 278 -3.29 5.00 7.51
CA SER A 278 -4.09 4.55 8.64
C SER A 278 -5.09 3.44 8.27
N PHE A 279 -5.04 2.94 7.03
CA PHE A 279 -6.03 2.01 6.52
C PHE A 279 -6.09 0.73 7.36
N ARG A 280 -7.31 0.40 7.78
CA ARG A 280 -7.65 -0.87 8.39
C ARG A 280 -8.80 -1.45 7.60
N PRO A 281 -8.66 -2.63 6.98
CA PRO A 281 -9.79 -3.26 6.33
C PRO A 281 -10.89 -3.46 7.37
N ALA A 282 -12.09 -2.96 7.07
CA ALA A 282 -13.28 -3.38 7.79
C ALA A 282 -13.30 -4.92 7.70
N LYS A 283 -13.13 -5.61 8.84
CA LYS A 283 -13.12 -7.08 8.85
C LYS A 283 -14.36 -7.53 8.08
N LEU A 284 -14.19 -8.37 7.06
CA LEU A 284 -15.30 -9.17 6.54
C LEU A 284 -16.01 -9.75 7.76
N ALA A 285 -17.30 -9.44 7.90
CA ALA A 285 -18.12 -9.97 8.97
C ALA A 285 -18.04 -11.50 8.95
N GLY A 286 -17.25 -12.07 9.86
CA GLY A 286 -17.07 -13.52 10.01
C GLY A 286 -15.63 -13.99 10.10
N SER A 287 -14.96 -13.71 11.21
CA SER A 287 -14.22 -14.72 12.02
C SER A 287 -13.41 -14.04 13.12
N HIS A 288 -13.39 -14.66 14.29
CA HIS A 288 -12.94 -14.14 15.58
C HIS A 288 -11.47 -13.70 15.64
N GLY A 289 -11.24 -12.59 16.36
CA GLY A 289 -9.94 -12.32 16.98
C GLY A 289 -9.57 -10.84 17.03
N GLY A 290 -9.77 -10.22 18.20
CA GLY A 290 -8.97 -9.09 18.71
C GLY A 290 -9.11 -7.72 18.01
N GLY A 291 -9.64 -6.75 18.76
CA GLY A 291 -9.54 -5.32 18.50
C GLY A 291 -10.67 -4.75 17.64
N SER A 292 -11.48 -3.87 18.25
CA SER A 292 -12.61 -3.07 17.68
C SER A 292 -14.04 -3.64 17.75
N VAL A 293 -14.33 -4.61 18.62
CA VAL A 293 -15.74 -5.04 18.89
C VAL A 293 -16.29 -4.43 20.19
N ASP A 294 -15.49 -3.66 20.93
CA ASP A 294 -15.89 -3.18 22.26
C ASP A 294 -16.84 -1.96 22.17
N ASP A 295 -16.79 -1.19 21.07
CA ASP A 295 -17.74 -0.09 20.81
C ASP A 295 -19.16 -0.61 20.48
N ASP A 296 -19.27 -1.68 19.68
CA ASP A 296 -20.58 -2.20 19.22
C ASP A 296 -21.51 -2.69 20.34
N LEU A 297 -20.94 -3.13 21.47
CA LEU A 297 -21.70 -3.60 22.63
C LEU A 297 -21.71 -2.60 23.79
N TYR A 298 -21.07 -1.45 23.64
CA TYR A 298 -20.93 -0.49 24.74
C TYR A 298 -22.29 0.03 25.19
N ASP A 299 -23.13 0.50 24.26
CA ASP A 299 -24.46 1.02 24.56
C ASP A 299 -25.38 -0.07 25.15
N GLU A 300 -25.34 -1.28 24.59
CA GLU A 300 -26.13 -2.42 25.09
C GLU A 300 -25.66 -2.82 26.50
N ALA A 301 -24.35 -2.76 26.76
CA ALA A 301 -23.77 -3.04 28.06
C ALA A 301 -24.17 -1.99 29.09
N ILE A 302 -24.19 -0.69 28.75
CA ILE A 302 -24.71 0.37 29.62
C ILE A 302 -26.17 0.06 29.97
N GLN A 303 -26.99 -0.26 28.96
CA GLN A 303 -28.40 -0.51 29.17
C GLN A 303 -28.65 -1.75 30.04
N VAL A 304 -27.84 -2.79 29.89
CA VAL A 304 -27.86 -3.98 30.77
C VAL A 304 -27.47 -3.63 32.21
N VAL A 305 -26.44 -2.82 32.42
CA VAL A 305 -26.00 -2.38 33.75
C VAL A 305 -27.07 -1.52 34.42
N MET A 306 -27.62 -0.54 33.69
CA MET A 306 -28.68 0.35 34.17
C MET A 306 -29.96 -0.43 34.52
N ASN A 307 -30.38 -1.36 33.67
CA ASN A 307 -31.60 -2.16 33.89
C ASN A 307 -31.45 -3.18 35.03
N SER A 308 -30.24 -3.67 35.26
CA SER A 308 -29.98 -4.68 36.30
C SER A 308 -29.60 -4.08 37.65
N GLY A 309 -29.21 -2.81 37.69
CA GLY A 309 -28.70 -2.13 38.88
C GLY A 309 -27.37 -2.68 39.39
N GLN A 310 -26.63 -3.45 38.58
CA GLN A 310 -25.37 -4.08 38.96
C GLN A 310 -24.34 -4.03 37.83
N ALA A 311 -23.17 -3.43 38.09
CA ALA A 311 -22.05 -3.41 37.15
C ALA A 311 -21.02 -4.50 37.50
N SER A 312 -21.11 -5.68 36.89
CA SER A 312 -20.15 -6.77 37.11
C SER A 312 -19.84 -7.57 35.85
N ALA A 313 -18.61 -8.11 35.77
CA ALA A 313 -18.16 -8.82 34.57
C ALA A 313 -19.03 -10.06 34.29
N SER A 314 -19.38 -10.82 35.34
CA SER A 314 -20.23 -12.00 35.23
C SER A 314 -21.65 -11.68 34.70
N LEU A 315 -22.19 -10.51 35.04
CA LEU A 315 -23.49 -10.05 34.54
C LEU A 315 -23.44 -9.77 33.04
N LEU A 316 -22.43 -9.02 32.58
CA LEU A 316 -22.22 -8.72 31.17
C LEU A 316 -21.93 -9.98 30.34
N GLN A 317 -21.13 -10.91 30.88
CA GLN A 317 -20.87 -12.20 30.22
C GLN A 317 -22.16 -12.97 29.94
N ARG A 318 -23.09 -13.02 30.91
CA ARG A 318 -24.34 -13.76 30.78
C ARG A 318 -25.35 -13.07 29.85
N ARG A 319 -25.45 -11.74 29.94
CA ARG A 319 -26.44 -10.96 29.19
C ARG A 319 -26.04 -10.74 27.74
N LEU A 320 -24.77 -10.42 27.49
CA LEU A 320 -24.24 -10.11 26.16
C LEU A 320 -23.54 -11.30 25.49
N ARG A 321 -23.49 -12.46 26.16
CA ARG A 321 -22.81 -13.68 25.69
C ARG A 321 -21.34 -13.42 25.30
N VAL A 322 -20.66 -12.58 26.08
CA VAL A 322 -19.24 -12.23 25.88
C VAL A 322 -18.32 -12.98 26.84
N GLY A 323 -17.04 -13.14 26.47
CA GLY A 323 -16.00 -13.70 27.34
C GLY A 323 -15.58 -12.74 28.47
N TYR A 324 -14.93 -13.27 29.51
CA TYR A 324 -14.57 -12.50 30.72
C TYR A 324 -13.70 -11.27 30.42
N ALA A 325 -12.66 -11.43 29.60
CA ALA A 325 -11.77 -10.33 29.23
C ALA A 325 -12.48 -9.18 28.48
N ARG A 326 -13.56 -9.49 27.77
CA ARG A 326 -14.38 -8.50 27.05
C ARG A 326 -15.34 -7.78 27.99
N ALA A 327 -15.98 -8.54 28.89
CA ALA A 327 -16.81 -7.97 29.94
C ALA A 327 -16.03 -7.05 30.89
N ALA A 328 -14.78 -7.41 31.24
CA ALA A 328 -13.91 -6.57 32.05
C ALA A 328 -13.58 -5.25 31.35
N ARG A 329 -13.20 -5.30 30.07
CA ARG A 329 -12.91 -4.10 29.27
C ARG A 329 -14.11 -3.17 29.13
N LEU A 330 -15.31 -3.70 28.90
CA LEU A 330 -16.53 -2.88 28.86
C LEU A 330 -16.76 -2.12 30.18
N LEU A 331 -16.46 -2.73 31.32
CA LEU A 331 -16.53 -2.05 32.62
C LEU A 331 -15.46 -0.98 32.77
N ASP A 332 -14.23 -1.23 32.30
CA ASP A 332 -13.15 -0.24 32.37
C ASP A 332 -13.48 0.99 31.50
N ILE A 333 -14.04 0.80 30.30
CA ILE A 333 -14.50 1.90 29.44
C ILE A 333 -15.69 2.64 30.09
N MET A 334 -16.60 1.94 30.76
CA MET A 334 -17.70 2.58 31.50
C MET A 334 -17.20 3.38 32.72
N GLU A 335 -16.12 2.95 33.36
CA GLU A 335 -15.48 3.69 34.45
C GLU A 335 -14.80 4.95 33.92
N GLU A 336 -14.03 4.84 32.83
CA GLU A 336 -13.40 5.99 32.17
C GLU A 336 -14.43 7.02 31.68
N ALA A 337 -15.58 6.56 31.20
CA ALA A 337 -16.69 7.41 30.80
C ALA A 337 -17.54 7.96 31.96
N GLY A 338 -17.24 7.57 33.21
CA GLY A 338 -17.96 8.04 34.40
C GLY A 338 -19.37 7.46 34.58
N VAL A 339 -19.70 6.36 33.88
CA VAL A 339 -20.99 5.66 34.01
C VAL A 339 -21.04 4.82 35.30
N ILE A 340 -19.89 4.23 35.67
CA ILE A 340 -19.72 3.43 36.88
C ILE A 340 -18.49 3.87 37.68
N GLY A 341 -18.49 3.58 38.98
CA GLY A 341 -17.40 3.89 39.90
C GLY A 341 -16.23 2.91 39.81
N PRO A 342 -15.14 3.18 40.53
CA PRO A 342 -13.92 2.39 40.46
C PRO A 342 -14.11 0.95 40.96
N SER A 343 -13.22 0.07 40.49
CA SER A 343 -13.20 -1.33 40.91
C SER A 343 -13.14 -1.49 42.43
N ASN A 344 -14.12 -2.21 43.00
CA ASN A 344 -14.23 -2.49 44.43
C ASN A 344 -14.00 -3.98 44.72
N GLY A 345 -12.88 -4.51 44.21
CA GLY A 345 -12.48 -5.91 44.36
C GLY A 345 -13.44 -6.87 43.63
N ALA A 346 -13.92 -7.90 44.34
CA ALA A 346 -14.82 -8.92 43.76
C ALA A 346 -16.31 -8.51 43.76
N LYS A 347 -16.65 -7.34 44.29
CA LYS A 347 -18.04 -6.84 44.34
C LYS A 347 -18.40 -6.09 43.05
N PRO A 348 -19.69 -6.01 42.69
CA PRO A 348 -20.14 -5.13 41.60
C PRO A 348 -19.70 -3.68 41.82
N ARG A 349 -19.35 -2.98 40.73
CA ARG A 349 -19.02 -1.55 40.74
C ARG A 349 -20.30 -0.72 40.96
N ASP A 350 -20.16 0.42 41.63
CA ASP A 350 -21.27 1.34 41.87
C ASP A 350 -21.68 2.03 40.56
N ILE A 351 -22.96 2.23 40.32
CA ILE A 351 -23.46 2.93 39.13
C ILE A 351 -23.60 4.42 39.47
N LEU A 352 -22.98 5.29 38.66
CA LEU A 352 -22.89 6.73 38.94
C LEU A 352 -23.92 7.57 38.17
N MET A 353 -24.52 7.02 37.10
CA MET A 353 -25.49 7.72 36.26
C MET A 353 -26.93 7.49 36.77
N ASN A 354 -27.71 8.55 37.00
CA ASN A 354 -29.14 8.48 37.32
C ASN A 354 -29.98 8.60 36.04
N THR A 355 -31.01 7.76 35.92
CA THR A 355 -31.80 7.48 34.69
C THR A 355 -32.68 8.62 34.15
N ASP A 356 -32.50 9.87 34.58
CA ASP A 356 -33.46 10.98 34.32
C ASP A 356 -32.91 12.12 33.43
N GLN A 357 -31.76 11.99 32.76
CA GLN A 357 -31.13 13.11 32.02
C GLN A 357 -30.97 12.95 30.50
N GLN A 358 -31.72 12.08 29.82
CA GLN A 358 -31.57 11.90 28.36
C GLN A 358 -32.86 11.87 27.52
N PHE A 359 -33.94 12.48 27.99
CA PHE A 359 -35.10 12.79 27.15
C PHE A 359 -35.54 14.25 27.34
N GLY A 360 -34.93 15.18 26.59
CA GLY A 360 -35.32 16.57 26.68
C GLY A 360 -34.53 17.56 25.85
N SER A 361 -34.47 17.37 24.52
CA SER A 361 -34.43 18.46 23.53
C SER A 361 -34.22 17.89 22.14
N ASP A 362 -35.30 17.81 21.37
CA ASP A 362 -35.33 18.08 19.92
C ASP A 362 -36.75 17.79 19.40
N ASN A 363 -37.61 18.82 19.49
CA ASN A 363 -38.77 18.98 18.63
C ASN A 363 -39.25 20.43 18.70
N GLU A 364 -38.53 21.32 18.03
CA GLU A 364 -39.12 22.51 17.43
C GLU A 364 -39.06 22.34 15.91
N ASN A 365 -40.20 22.09 15.25
CA ASN A 365 -40.86 23.17 14.52
C ASN A 365 -42.11 22.75 13.71
N GLN A 366 -43.05 23.70 13.69
CA GLN A 366 -44.01 24.07 12.65
C GLN A 366 -45.50 23.64 12.73
N HIS A 367 -46.32 24.71 12.68
CA HIS A 367 -47.73 24.87 12.27
C HIS A 367 -48.81 24.55 13.33
N PHE A 368 -49.77 25.42 13.68
CA PHE A 368 -50.46 26.50 12.95
C PHE A 368 -50.91 27.64 13.87
N SER A 369 -50.99 28.84 13.29
CA SER A 369 -51.69 30.03 13.78
C SER A 369 -53.19 29.77 14.01
N LYS A 370 -53.74 30.33 15.11
CA LYS A 370 -55.02 31.06 15.12
C LYS A 370 -55.18 31.84 16.42
N ASP A 371 -55.16 33.16 16.26
CA ASP A 371 -55.54 34.16 17.25
C ASP A 371 -57.05 34.12 17.60
N ASP A 372 -57.30 34.64 18.80
CA ASP A 372 -58.46 35.40 19.26
C ASP A 372 -59.85 34.76 19.39
N ARG A 373 -60.22 34.57 20.66
CA ARG A 373 -61.48 35.08 21.24
C ARG A 373 -61.38 35.17 22.77
N HIS A 374 -61.11 36.35 23.31
CA HIS A 374 -61.97 37.01 24.30
C HIS A 374 -61.70 38.51 24.40
#